data_AF-A0AAD2EJZ0-F1
#
_entry.id   AF-A0AAD2EJZ0-F1
#
_cell.length_a   1.000
_cell.length_b   1.000
_cell.length_c   1.000
_cell.angle_alpha   90.00
_cell.angle_beta   90.00
_cell.angle_gamma   90.00
#
_symmetry.space_group_name_H-M   'P 1'
#
loop_
_entity.id
_entity.type
_entity.pdbx_description
1 polymer ?
#
loop_
_entity_poly.entity_id
_entity_poly.type
_entity_poly.pdbx_seq_one_letter_code
_entity_poly.pdbx_strand_id
1 'polypeptide(L)'
;MQRWVGIPAACGVGATADRPGGATDAKPLGTPVGRQDNDYFIASDFFPTMCQLLGMNCAEPTDVTFSFTGFAARGGVTDHHADGFGVAFFEDKACRLFIDNQSAGTSPVAELVKRYPIKSKNVISHIRKATQGTVRLENCHPFMRELWGRHWIFAHNGDLKNFSPFLSGVYQPVGDTDSELAFCYIMQALRKRFPGSQPPLNELFYALSDVTKEITRYGVFNFLLCNGQALFAHCSTRLYYIVRQWPFSTAHLIDADMTIDFAKYTTPADRVAVIATAPLTDNEVWTPFVPGELLMFESGQATMATKVPIPEAVQIANAANTACT
;
A
#
# COMPACT_ATOMS: atom_id res chain seq x y z
N MET A 1 -17.17 -48.41 18.21
CA MET A 1 -16.77 -49.83 18.21
C MET A 1 -16.72 -50.29 16.76
N GLN A 2 -15.71 -51.09 16.39
CA GLN A 2 -15.39 -51.65 15.06
C GLN A 2 -14.42 -50.85 14.16
N ARG A 3 -13.16 -51.28 14.29
CA ARG A 3 -12.03 -51.23 13.36
C ARG A 3 -12.25 -52.18 12.18
N TRP A 4 -11.70 -51.87 11.00
CA TRP A 4 -11.18 -52.79 9.95
C TRP A 4 -10.29 -51.91 9.02
N VAL A 5 -8.95 -51.93 9.02
CA VAL A 5 -7.94 -52.90 8.52
C VAL A 5 -8.03 -53.20 7.01
N GLY A 6 -6.96 -52.88 6.26
CA GLY A 6 -6.72 -53.38 4.91
C GLY A 6 -5.55 -52.73 4.16
N ILE A 7 -4.33 -53.26 4.34
CA ILE A 7 -3.15 -53.13 3.45
C ILE A 7 -2.98 -54.48 2.71
N PRO A 8 -2.51 -54.49 1.45
CA PRO A 8 -1.24 -55.17 1.07
C PRO A 8 -0.39 -54.28 0.09
N ALA A 9 0.94 -54.12 0.16
CA ALA A 9 2.08 -55.05 -0.12
C ALA A 9 2.03 -55.63 -1.57
N ALA A 10 3.06 -55.68 -2.44
CA ALA A 10 4.53 -55.51 -2.37
C ALA A 10 5.19 -55.53 -3.81
N CYS A 11 6.54 -55.45 -3.84
CA CYS A 11 7.55 -55.85 -4.86
C CYS A 11 8.00 -54.82 -5.92
N GLY A 12 9.30 -54.63 -6.27
CA GLY A 12 10.62 -55.18 -5.85
C GLY A 12 11.75 -54.43 -6.62
N VAL A 13 12.87 -54.01 -6.01
CA VAL A 13 14.27 -54.58 -5.90
C VAL A 13 15.12 -54.74 -7.18
N GLY A 14 16.34 -54.17 -7.16
CA GLY A 14 17.58 -54.51 -7.93
C GLY A 14 18.44 -53.25 -8.23
N ALA A 15 19.58 -52.89 -7.58
CA ALA A 15 20.94 -53.49 -7.47
C ALA A 15 21.65 -53.57 -8.85
N THR A 16 22.91 -53.16 -9.15
CA THR A 16 24.19 -52.92 -8.42
C THR A 16 25.22 -52.10 -9.28
N ALA A 17 26.18 -51.47 -8.58
CA ALA A 17 27.58 -51.06 -8.85
C ALA A 17 28.27 -51.13 -10.25
N ASP A 18 29.11 -50.12 -10.60
CA ASP A 18 30.59 -50.23 -10.55
C ASP A 18 31.35 -48.89 -10.85
N ARG A 19 32.57 -48.75 -10.29
CA ARG A 19 33.62 -47.70 -10.49
C ARG A 19 34.82 -48.36 -11.25
N PRO A 20 36.05 -47.78 -11.44
CA PRO A 20 36.59 -46.40 -11.30
C PRO A 20 37.52 -45.96 -12.48
N GLY A 21 38.11 -44.76 -12.42
CA GLY A 21 39.52 -44.54 -12.87
C GLY A 21 39.89 -43.16 -13.45
N GLY A 22 40.97 -42.54 -12.93
CA GLY A 22 41.84 -41.64 -13.71
C GLY A 22 42.17 -40.27 -13.09
N ALA A 23 43.38 -40.12 -12.53
CA ALA A 23 43.97 -38.91 -11.96
C ALA A 23 44.65 -38.00 -13.00
N THR A 24 44.97 -36.73 -12.66
CA THR A 24 46.35 -36.17 -12.56
C THR A 24 46.36 -34.64 -12.36
N ASP A 25 47.50 -34.19 -11.83
CA ASP A 25 47.84 -32.93 -11.16
C ASP A 25 48.06 -31.66 -12.03
N ALA A 26 48.13 -30.51 -11.30
CA ALA A 26 49.13 -29.43 -11.40
C ALA A 26 48.63 -27.99 -11.69
N LYS A 27 49.01 -27.07 -10.78
CA LYS A 27 49.07 -25.58 -10.84
C LYS A 27 50.54 -25.18 -11.20
N PRO A 28 50.96 -23.89 -11.41
CA PRO A 28 50.24 -22.59 -11.41
C PRO A 28 50.70 -21.52 -12.47
N LEU A 29 50.11 -20.31 -12.36
CA LEU A 29 50.64 -18.94 -12.61
C LEU A 29 50.70 -18.33 -14.03
N GLY A 30 49.92 -17.25 -14.19
CA GLY A 30 50.05 -16.24 -15.24
C GLY A 30 48.97 -15.16 -15.13
N THR A 31 49.29 -14.01 -14.53
CA THR A 31 48.47 -12.78 -14.58
C THR A 31 48.56 -12.13 -15.96
N PRO A 32 47.46 -11.52 -16.43
CA PRO A 32 47.56 -10.15 -16.87
C PRO A 32 46.46 -9.26 -16.28
N VAL A 33 46.89 -8.03 -15.99
CA VAL A 33 46.11 -6.90 -15.51
C VAL A 33 45.05 -6.52 -16.55
N GLY A 34 43.78 -6.48 -16.13
CA GLY A 34 42.65 -6.00 -16.93
C GLY A 34 41.72 -5.15 -16.06
N ARG A 35 41.46 -3.93 -16.52
CA ARG A 35 40.58 -2.88 -15.97
C ARG A 35 39.39 -3.40 -15.15
N GLN A 36 39.25 -2.87 -13.93
CA GLN A 36 37.97 -2.80 -13.23
C GLN A 36 37.14 -1.69 -13.87
N ASP A 37 36.26 -2.05 -14.79
CA ASP A 37 35.07 -1.25 -15.07
C ASP A 37 34.01 -1.70 -14.04
N ASN A 38 33.81 -0.84 -13.02
CA ASN A 38 32.73 -1.00 -12.05
C ASN A 38 31.41 -0.63 -12.74
N ASP A 39 30.81 -1.59 -13.43
CA ASP A 39 29.39 -1.52 -13.75
C ASP A 39 28.61 -1.69 -12.45
N TYR A 40 28.16 -0.55 -11.90
CA TYR A 40 27.07 -0.50 -10.94
C TYR A 40 25.83 -1.06 -11.64
N PHE A 41 25.62 -2.37 -11.53
CA PHE A 41 24.30 -2.95 -11.66
C PHE A 41 23.46 -2.36 -10.52
N ILE A 42 22.70 -1.30 -10.83
CA ILE A 42 21.52 -0.96 -10.06
C ILE A 42 20.61 -2.17 -10.22
N ALA A 43 20.52 -2.98 -9.17
CA ALA A 43 19.48 -3.97 -9.04
C ALA A 43 18.16 -3.20 -9.16
N SER A 44 17.54 -3.30 -10.33
CA SER A 44 16.12 -3.01 -10.50
C SER A 44 15.40 -4.04 -9.66
N ASP A 45 15.16 -3.72 -8.39
CA ASP A 45 14.33 -4.55 -7.53
C ASP A 45 12.90 -4.51 -8.07
N PHE A 46 12.63 -5.44 -8.96
CA PHE A 46 11.32 -5.73 -9.55
C PHE A 46 10.48 -6.36 -8.42
N PHE A 47 9.52 -5.62 -7.84
CA PHE A 47 8.67 -6.13 -6.75
C PHE A 47 7.19 -6.27 -7.18
N PRO A 48 6.83 -7.30 -7.99
CA PRO A 48 5.55 -7.33 -8.69
C PRO A 48 4.35 -7.88 -7.89
N THR A 49 4.41 -8.05 -6.56
CA THR A 49 3.45 -8.96 -5.86
C THR A 49 2.38 -8.32 -4.98
N MET A 50 2.38 -7.01 -4.72
CA MET A 50 1.43 -6.39 -3.78
C MET A 50 0.65 -5.22 -4.40
N CYS A 51 -0.54 -4.92 -3.85
CA CYS A 51 -1.29 -3.72 -4.23
C CYS A 51 -0.44 -2.46 -4.00
N GLN A 52 -0.78 -1.35 -4.65
CA GLN A 52 -0.09 -0.08 -4.47
C GLN A 52 -1.03 0.91 -3.77
N LEU A 53 -0.50 1.64 -2.78
CA LEU A 53 -1.17 2.75 -2.11
C LEU A 53 -0.57 4.08 -2.56
N LEU A 54 -1.42 5.10 -2.72
CA LEU A 54 -1.05 6.49 -2.87
C LEU A 54 -1.95 7.37 -2.01
N GLY A 55 -1.36 8.21 -1.17
CA GLY A 55 -2.03 9.23 -0.38
C GLY A 55 -1.45 10.61 -0.65
N MET A 56 -2.29 11.63 -0.64
CA MET A 56 -1.85 13.02 -0.66
C MET A 56 -2.60 13.83 0.39
N ASN A 57 -1.88 14.62 1.18
CA ASN A 57 -2.42 15.62 2.10
C ASN A 57 -1.73 16.95 1.79
N CYS A 58 -2.49 18.03 1.58
CA CYS A 58 -1.98 19.31 1.08
C CYS A 58 -2.44 20.47 1.96
N ALA A 59 -1.60 21.50 2.06
CA ALA A 59 -1.98 22.77 2.68
C ALA A 59 -3.05 23.49 1.86
N GLU A 60 -2.88 23.55 0.53
CA GLU A 60 -3.83 24.14 -0.42
C GLU A 60 -4.27 23.14 -1.49
N PRO A 61 -5.45 23.33 -2.13
CA PRO A 61 -5.96 22.40 -3.12
C PRO A 61 -4.99 22.27 -4.31
N THR A 62 -4.38 21.09 -4.42
CA THR A 62 -3.31 20.81 -5.39
C THR A 62 -3.84 19.90 -6.49
N ASP A 63 -3.31 20.04 -7.70
CA ASP A 63 -3.63 19.17 -8.83
C ASP A 63 -3.16 17.73 -8.56
N VAL A 64 -4.10 16.79 -8.63
CA VAL A 64 -3.89 15.37 -8.32
C VAL A 64 -3.58 14.57 -9.59
N THR A 65 -3.89 15.11 -10.76
CA THR A 65 -3.84 14.43 -12.06
C THR A 65 -2.45 13.91 -12.37
N PHE A 66 -1.40 14.67 -12.02
CA PHE A 66 -0.01 14.25 -12.22
C PHE A 66 0.33 13.00 -11.41
N SER A 67 0.11 13.05 -10.09
CA SER A 67 0.38 11.94 -9.20
C SER A 67 -0.45 10.72 -9.57
N PHE A 68 -1.72 10.91 -9.93
CA PHE A 68 -2.58 9.82 -10.37
C PHE A 68 -2.16 9.24 -11.72
N THR A 69 -1.68 10.05 -12.68
CA THR A 69 -1.25 9.56 -13.99
C THR A 69 -0.03 8.65 -13.87
N GLY A 70 0.99 9.07 -13.10
CA GLY A 70 2.15 8.22 -12.79
C GLY A 70 1.75 6.95 -12.04
N PHE A 71 0.90 7.09 -11.04
CA PHE A 71 0.42 5.94 -10.27
C PHE A 71 -0.38 4.96 -11.14
N ALA A 72 -1.33 5.44 -11.95
CA ALA A 72 -2.18 4.64 -12.82
C ALA A 72 -1.41 3.84 -13.87
N ALA A 73 -0.19 4.28 -14.24
CA ALA A 73 0.69 3.50 -15.12
C ALA A 73 1.06 2.15 -14.49
N ARG A 74 1.25 2.09 -13.16
CA ARG A 74 1.45 0.83 -12.42
C ARG A 74 0.22 -0.09 -12.45
N GLY A 75 -0.94 0.40 -12.87
CA GLY A 75 -2.18 -0.36 -12.93
C GLY A 75 -2.38 -1.13 -14.24
N GLY A 76 -1.34 -1.74 -14.82
CA GLY A 76 -1.43 -2.55 -16.04
C GLY A 76 -0.60 -2.07 -17.24
N VAL A 77 0.09 -0.92 -17.14
CA VAL A 77 0.95 -0.39 -18.22
C VAL A 77 2.43 -0.66 -17.92
N THR A 78 2.90 -0.34 -16.70
CA THR A 78 4.28 -0.56 -16.26
C THR A 78 4.43 -1.66 -15.21
N ASP A 79 3.32 -2.16 -14.65
CA ASP A 79 3.28 -3.26 -13.70
C ASP A 79 2.05 -4.15 -13.96
N HIS A 80 2.02 -5.37 -13.45
CA HIS A 80 1.02 -6.40 -13.72
C HIS A 80 -0.28 -6.26 -12.90
N HIS A 81 -0.53 -5.10 -12.29
CA HIS A 81 -1.69 -4.88 -11.42
C HIS A 81 -2.95 -4.55 -12.24
N ALA A 82 -3.72 -5.58 -12.60
CA ALA A 82 -4.86 -5.44 -13.51
C ALA A 82 -6.25 -5.64 -12.86
N ASP A 83 -6.32 -5.85 -11.53
CA ASP A 83 -7.53 -6.34 -10.86
C ASP A 83 -8.41 -5.23 -10.25
N GLY A 84 -8.30 -4.02 -10.79
CA GLY A 84 -9.09 -2.87 -10.38
C GLY A 84 -8.27 -1.70 -9.86
N PHE A 85 -8.90 -0.54 -9.77
CA PHE A 85 -8.32 0.65 -9.18
C PHE A 85 -9.39 1.52 -8.52
N GLY A 86 -8.95 2.48 -7.74
CA GLY A 86 -9.80 3.58 -7.33
C GLY A 86 -9.04 4.81 -6.91
N VAL A 87 -9.74 5.93 -6.95
CA VAL A 87 -9.30 7.22 -6.45
C VAL A 87 -10.45 7.90 -5.73
N ALA A 88 -10.15 8.45 -4.56
CA ALA A 88 -11.05 9.27 -3.79
C ALA A 88 -10.37 10.59 -3.44
N PHE A 89 -11.12 11.68 -3.55
CA PHE A 89 -10.63 13.01 -3.21
C PHE A 89 -11.72 13.90 -2.64
N PHE A 90 -11.30 14.81 -1.74
CA PHE A 90 -12.20 15.69 -1.03
C PHE A 90 -12.33 17.07 -1.67
N GLU A 91 -13.57 17.55 -1.76
CA GLU A 91 -13.94 18.95 -1.95
C GLU A 91 -14.55 19.43 -0.63
N ASP A 92 -13.71 19.92 0.27
CA ASP A 92 -14.06 20.23 1.68
C ASP A 92 -14.63 19.00 2.41
N LYS A 93 -15.94 18.97 2.69
CA LYS A 93 -16.61 17.85 3.38
C LYS A 93 -17.08 16.74 2.44
N ALA A 94 -17.28 17.07 1.17
CA ALA A 94 -17.74 16.11 0.18
C ALA A 94 -16.56 15.28 -0.33
N CYS A 95 -16.80 14.01 -0.63
CA CYS A 95 -15.81 13.13 -1.22
C CYS A 95 -16.35 12.59 -2.54
N ARG A 96 -15.56 12.70 -3.61
CA ARG A 96 -15.81 11.98 -4.85
C ARG A 96 -15.04 10.67 -4.79
N LEU A 97 -15.66 9.58 -5.23
CA LEU A 97 -15.06 8.26 -5.31
C LEU A 97 -15.27 7.72 -6.72
N PHE A 98 -14.17 7.39 -7.40
CA PHE A 98 -14.16 6.70 -8.67
C PHE A 98 -13.45 5.37 -8.48
N ILE A 99 -14.16 4.28 -8.72
CA ILE A 99 -13.65 2.90 -8.63
C ILE A 99 -14.03 2.13 -9.87
N ASP A 100 -13.19 1.20 -10.28
CA ASP A 100 -13.46 0.24 -11.35
C ASP A 100 -12.80 -1.10 -11.00
N ASN A 101 -13.42 -2.21 -11.40
CA ASN A 101 -12.82 -3.54 -11.28
C ASN A 101 -11.95 -3.90 -12.50
N GLN A 102 -11.98 -3.06 -13.55
CA GLN A 102 -11.02 -3.11 -14.64
C GLN A 102 -9.68 -2.44 -14.26
N SER A 103 -8.61 -2.89 -14.91
CA SER A 103 -7.29 -2.25 -14.87
C SER A 103 -7.36 -0.74 -15.13
N ALA A 104 -6.55 0.04 -14.40
CA ALA A 104 -6.43 1.49 -14.61
C ALA A 104 -5.87 1.86 -16.00
N GLY A 105 -5.18 0.93 -16.67
CA GLY A 105 -4.64 1.12 -18.02
C GLY A 105 -5.72 1.16 -19.11
N THR A 106 -6.83 0.44 -18.93
CA THR A 106 -7.88 0.29 -19.96
C THR A 106 -9.24 0.84 -19.53
N SER A 107 -9.43 1.16 -18.25
CA SER A 107 -10.71 1.64 -17.73
C SER A 107 -11.09 3.02 -18.30
N PRO A 108 -12.32 3.17 -18.85
CA PRO A 108 -12.89 4.48 -19.18
C PRO A 108 -13.04 5.41 -17.96
N VAL A 109 -13.21 4.85 -16.76
CA VAL A 109 -13.24 5.62 -15.51
C VAL A 109 -11.87 6.22 -15.23
N ALA A 110 -10.79 5.46 -15.43
CA ALA A 110 -9.43 5.98 -15.27
C ALA A 110 -9.15 7.09 -16.28
N GLU A 111 -9.60 6.92 -17.53
CA GLU A 111 -9.46 7.94 -18.57
C GLU A 111 -10.25 9.22 -18.24
N LEU A 112 -11.46 9.09 -17.68
CA LEU A 112 -12.23 10.22 -17.17
C LEU A 112 -11.45 10.97 -16.09
N VAL A 113 -10.90 10.26 -15.10
CA VAL A 113 -10.13 10.84 -14.00
C VAL A 113 -8.90 11.59 -14.53
N LYS A 114 -8.16 11.00 -15.47
CA LYS A 114 -6.97 11.63 -16.09
C LYS A 114 -7.28 12.94 -16.82
N ARG A 115 -8.52 13.10 -17.30
CA ARG A 115 -8.99 14.31 -18.01
C ARG A 115 -9.71 15.30 -17.11
N TYR A 116 -10.03 14.92 -15.88
CA TYR A 116 -10.75 15.76 -14.95
C TYR A 116 -9.76 16.62 -14.17
N PRO A 117 -9.87 17.96 -14.16
CA PRO A 117 -8.98 18.82 -13.39
C PRO A 117 -9.32 18.69 -11.89
N ILE A 118 -8.69 17.74 -11.22
CA ILE A 118 -8.92 17.45 -9.80
C ILE A 118 -8.00 18.33 -8.96
N LYS A 119 -8.59 19.23 -8.16
CA LYS A 119 -7.87 19.93 -7.09
C LYS A 119 -8.42 19.52 -5.73
N SER A 120 -7.55 19.02 -4.86
CA SER A 120 -7.97 18.54 -3.54
C SER A 120 -6.89 18.79 -2.49
N LYS A 121 -7.32 18.91 -1.22
CA LYS A 121 -6.41 18.87 -0.06
C LYS A 121 -6.13 17.44 0.40
N ASN A 122 -7.00 16.48 0.08
CA ASN A 122 -6.89 15.11 0.55
C ASN A 122 -7.26 14.11 -0.56
N VAL A 123 -6.37 13.15 -0.81
CA VAL A 123 -6.55 12.12 -1.84
C VAL A 123 -6.08 10.78 -1.29
N ILE A 124 -6.83 9.72 -1.60
CA ILE A 124 -6.33 8.35 -1.51
C ILE A 124 -6.62 7.66 -2.84
N SER A 125 -5.60 7.02 -3.42
CA SER A 125 -5.73 6.13 -4.56
C SER A 125 -5.17 4.75 -4.24
N HIS A 126 -5.70 3.75 -4.91
CA HIS A 126 -5.29 2.37 -4.74
C HIS A 126 -5.32 1.65 -6.09
N ILE A 127 -4.27 0.89 -6.37
CA ILE A 127 -4.21 -0.03 -7.51
C ILE A 127 -4.23 -1.45 -6.97
N ARG A 128 -5.22 -2.22 -7.40
CA ARG A 128 -5.50 -3.55 -6.87
C ARG A 128 -4.81 -4.63 -7.70
N LYS A 129 -4.22 -5.56 -6.96
CA LYS A 129 -3.87 -6.91 -7.39
C LYS A 129 -4.61 -7.88 -6.47
N ALA A 130 -5.59 -8.60 -6.98
CA ALA A 130 -6.53 -9.37 -6.18
C ALA A 130 -5.85 -10.62 -5.62
N THR A 131 -5.40 -10.55 -4.36
CA THR A 131 -4.94 -11.69 -3.57
C THR A 131 -6.07 -12.28 -2.72
N GLN A 132 -7.04 -11.46 -2.33
CA GLN A 132 -8.24 -11.81 -1.56
C GLN A 132 -9.50 -11.22 -2.22
N GLY A 133 -10.61 -11.95 -2.07
CA GLY A 133 -11.91 -11.59 -2.63
C GLY A 133 -11.99 -11.72 -4.15
N THR A 134 -13.20 -11.75 -4.68
CA THR A 134 -13.40 -11.77 -6.14
C THR A 134 -13.09 -10.41 -6.77
N VAL A 135 -12.71 -10.39 -8.05
CA VAL A 135 -12.50 -9.15 -8.83
C VAL A 135 -13.86 -8.54 -9.14
N ARG A 136 -14.36 -7.77 -8.18
CA ARG A 136 -15.65 -7.08 -8.22
C ARG A 136 -15.51 -5.66 -7.71
N LEU A 137 -16.44 -4.81 -8.14
CA LEU A 137 -16.43 -3.38 -7.84
C LEU A 137 -16.52 -3.11 -6.33
N GLU A 138 -17.36 -3.86 -5.61
CA GLU A 138 -17.53 -3.76 -4.16
C GLU A 138 -16.28 -4.12 -3.35
N ASN A 139 -15.28 -4.73 -3.99
CA ASN A 139 -14.00 -5.09 -3.40
C ASN A 139 -12.85 -4.15 -3.83
N CYS A 140 -13.15 -3.10 -4.59
CA CYS A 140 -12.17 -2.10 -5.01
C CYS A 140 -12.04 -0.99 -3.96
N HIS A 141 -10.80 -0.72 -3.56
CA HIS A 141 -10.45 0.42 -2.73
C HIS A 141 -10.41 1.73 -3.53
N PRO A 142 -10.52 2.90 -2.89
CA PRO A 142 -10.81 3.09 -1.46
C PRO A 142 -12.28 2.80 -1.11
N PHE A 143 -12.52 2.31 0.11
CA PHE A 143 -13.88 2.22 0.67
C PHE A 143 -14.30 3.56 1.24
N MET A 144 -15.59 3.88 1.16
CA MET A 144 -16.16 5.10 1.72
C MET A 144 -17.31 4.80 2.69
N ARG A 145 -17.32 5.47 3.86
CA ARG A 145 -18.42 5.43 4.84
C ARG A 145 -18.59 6.79 5.52
N GLU A 146 -19.75 7.02 6.12
CA GLU A 146 -20.05 8.23 6.88
C GLU A 146 -19.81 8.01 8.39
N LEU A 147 -19.18 8.99 9.04
CA LEU A 147 -19.12 9.10 10.51
C LEU A 147 -19.02 10.57 10.93
N TRP A 148 -19.85 10.97 11.90
CA TRP A 148 -19.94 12.33 12.45
C TRP A 148 -20.22 13.43 11.41
N GLY A 149 -21.05 13.12 10.42
CA GLY A 149 -21.42 14.02 9.32
C GLY A 149 -20.31 14.22 8.29
N ARG A 150 -19.34 13.31 8.21
CA ARG A 150 -18.20 13.39 7.28
C ARG A 150 -17.98 12.07 6.55
N HIS A 151 -17.54 12.18 5.30
CA HIS A 151 -17.04 11.02 4.57
C HIS A 151 -15.66 10.62 5.09
N TRP A 152 -15.50 9.33 5.29
CA TRP A 152 -14.23 8.68 5.59
C TRP A 152 -13.89 7.74 4.45
N ILE A 153 -12.64 7.79 4.01
CA ILE A 153 -12.10 6.93 2.97
C ILE A 153 -10.95 6.10 3.52
N PHE A 154 -10.89 4.84 3.10
CA PHE A 154 -9.92 3.87 3.59
C PHE A 154 -9.36 3.00 2.46
N ALA A 155 -8.05 2.84 2.43
CA ALA A 155 -7.36 1.89 1.55
C ALA A 155 -6.36 1.06 2.35
N HIS A 156 -6.34 -0.25 2.11
CA HIS A 156 -5.50 -1.20 2.81
C HIS A 156 -4.69 -2.04 1.82
N ASN A 157 -3.41 -2.21 2.11
CA ASN A 157 -2.49 -3.09 1.41
C ASN A 157 -1.87 -4.09 2.40
N GLY A 158 -2.39 -5.30 2.37
CA GLY A 158 -2.04 -6.36 3.30
C GLY A 158 -3.03 -7.51 3.23
N ASP A 159 -2.97 -8.40 4.22
CA ASP A 159 -3.81 -9.60 4.31
C ASP A 159 -3.96 -9.95 5.79
N LEU A 160 -5.21 -9.99 6.27
CA LEU A 160 -5.59 -10.21 7.66
C LEU A 160 -6.15 -11.63 7.85
N LYS A 161 -5.33 -12.50 8.43
CA LYS A 161 -5.65 -13.92 8.66
C LYS A 161 -6.62 -14.09 9.82
N ASN A 162 -7.70 -14.82 9.58
CA ASN A 162 -8.73 -15.14 10.58
C ASN A 162 -9.35 -13.89 11.25
N PHE A 163 -9.28 -12.74 10.59
CA PHE A 163 -9.86 -11.50 11.10
C PHE A 163 -11.39 -11.55 10.94
N SER A 164 -12.08 -11.72 12.07
CA SER A 164 -13.54 -11.90 12.13
C SER A 164 -14.12 -11.13 13.32
N PRO A 165 -13.98 -9.79 13.35
CA PRO A 165 -14.50 -8.98 14.44
C PRO A 165 -16.03 -9.06 14.48
N PHE A 166 -16.59 -8.94 15.69
CA PHE A 166 -18.03 -8.81 15.85
C PHE A 166 -18.49 -7.39 15.45
N LEU A 167 -19.35 -7.31 14.43
CA LEU A 167 -19.99 -6.07 13.99
C LEU A 167 -21.45 -6.05 14.44
N SER A 168 -21.78 -5.16 15.38
CA SER A 168 -23.14 -4.96 15.91
C SER A 168 -23.80 -3.66 15.48
N GLY A 169 -23.05 -2.79 14.80
CA GLY A 169 -23.51 -1.47 14.40
C GLY A 169 -24.00 -1.38 12.96
N VAL A 170 -24.13 -0.13 12.51
CA VAL A 170 -24.56 0.23 11.15
C VAL A 170 -23.48 0.01 10.08
N TYR A 171 -22.24 -0.24 10.50
CA TYR A 171 -21.13 -0.47 9.58
C TYR A 171 -21.04 -1.94 9.24
N GLN A 172 -21.49 -2.27 8.04
CA GLN A 172 -21.41 -3.61 7.47
C GLN A 172 -20.64 -3.56 6.15
N PRO A 173 -19.81 -4.57 5.86
CA PRO A 173 -19.17 -4.68 4.56
C PRO A 173 -20.23 -4.96 3.48
N VAL A 174 -19.99 -4.45 2.27
CA VAL A 174 -20.79 -4.74 1.09
C VAL A 174 -20.14 -5.89 0.30
N GLY A 175 -18.82 -5.85 0.18
CA GLY A 175 -17.99 -6.88 -0.40
C GLY A 175 -17.57 -7.96 0.60
N ASP A 176 -16.58 -8.74 0.20
CA ASP A 176 -16.11 -9.94 0.91
C ASP A 176 -14.63 -9.85 1.35
N THR A 177 -14.02 -8.68 1.22
CA THR A 177 -12.62 -8.46 1.61
C THR A 177 -12.47 -8.26 3.13
N ASP A 178 -11.35 -8.77 3.65
CA ASP A 178 -10.85 -8.47 4.98
C ASP A 178 -10.57 -6.98 5.18
N SER A 179 -10.16 -6.28 4.11
CA SER A 179 -9.97 -4.83 4.10
C SER A 179 -11.24 -4.04 4.41
N GLU A 180 -12.37 -4.35 3.77
CA GLU A 180 -13.63 -3.64 4.06
C GLU A 180 -14.15 -3.99 5.46
N LEU A 181 -13.96 -5.25 5.88
CA LEU A 181 -14.28 -5.69 7.22
C LEU A 181 -13.47 -4.91 8.28
N ALA A 182 -12.17 -4.71 8.05
CA ALA A 182 -11.30 -3.90 8.91
C ALA A 182 -11.75 -2.43 8.94
N PHE A 183 -12.15 -1.87 7.80
CA PHE A 183 -12.69 -0.52 7.77
C PHE A 183 -13.98 -0.41 8.61
N CYS A 184 -14.93 -1.34 8.43
CA CYS A 184 -16.16 -1.36 9.21
C CYS A 184 -15.88 -1.49 10.71
N TYR A 185 -14.88 -2.29 11.09
CA TYR A 185 -14.44 -2.42 12.48
C TYR A 185 -13.88 -1.11 13.04
N ILE A 186 -13.01 -0.42 12.29
CA ILE A 186 -12.48 0.90 12.66
C ILE A 186 -13.63 1.88 12.91
N MET A 187 -14.57 1.98 11.96
CA MET A 187 -15.70 2.91 12.06
C MET A 187 -16.60 2.59 13.26
N GLN A 188 -16.84 1.30 13.53
CA GLN A 188 -17.59 0.86 14.71
C GLN A 188 -16.86 1.22 16.01
N ALA A 189 -15.56 0.94 16.11
CA ALA A 189 -14.77 1.20 17.31
C ALA A 189 -14.72 2.71 17.62
N LEU A 190 -14.52 3.55 16.60
CA LEU A 190 -14.55 5.00 16.75
C LEU A 190 -15.92 5.50 17.20
N ARG A 191 -17.01 5.05 16.56
CA ARG A 191 -18.38 5.42 16.95
C ARG A 191 -18.72 4.98 18.37
N LYS A 192 -18.26 3.78 18.78
CA LYS A 192 -18.47 3.28 20.14
C LYS A 192 -17.72 4.12 21.17
N ARG A 193 -16.48 4.52 20.87
CA ARG A 193 -15.65 5.33 21.76
C ARG A 193 -16.13 6.78 21.84
N PHE A 194 -16.64 7.33 20.74
CA PHE A 194 -17.14 8.71 20.66
C PHE A 194 -18.54 8.75 19.99
N PRO A 195 -19.62 8.49 20.75
CA PRO A 195 -20.95 8.30 20.20
C PRO A 195 -21.63 9.59 19.70
N GLY A 196 -21.21 10.75 20.21
CA GLY A 196 -21.83 12.05 19.88
C GLY A 196 -21.24 12.72 18.65
N SER A 197 -19.94 13.00 18.69
CA SER A 197 -19.23 13.78 17.67
C SER A 197 -17.77 13.36 17.58
N GLN A 198 -17.10 13.84 16.53
CA GLN A 198 -15.66 13.68 16.38
C GLN A 198 -14.94 14.32 17.58
N PRO A 199 -13.97 13.62 18.21
CA PRO A 199 -13.11 14.21 19.22
C PRO A 199 -12.03 15.11 18.57
N PRO A 200 -11.24 15.85 19.35
CA PRO A 200 -10.02 16.49 18.86
C PRO A 200 -9.09 15.51 18.10
N LEU A 201 -8.38 15.98 17.08
CA LEU A 201 -7.59 15.12 16.18
C LEU A 201 -6.51 14.29 16.92
N ASN A 202 -5.91 14.84 17.97
CA ASN A 202 -4.95 14.12 18.81
C ASN A 202 -5.61 12.95 19.56
N GLU A 203 -6.83 13.12 20.08
CA GLU A 203 -7.57 12.04 20.74
C GLU A 203 -8.03 10.98 19.74
N LEU A 204 -8.48 11.42 18.55
CA LEU A 204 -8.80 10.54 17.43
C LEU A 204 -7.57 9.70 17.02
N PHE A 205 -6.40 10.33 16.93
CA PHE A 205 -5.16 9.66 16.57
C PHE A 205 -4.80 8.53 17.53
N TYR A 206 -4.88 8.77 18.84
CA TYR A 206 -4.63 7.71 19.83
C TYR A 206 -5.71 6.62 19.81
N ALA A 207 -6.98 6.98 19.57
CA ALA A 207 -8.02 5.98 19.38
C ALA A 207 -7.79 5.09 18.16
N LEU A 208 -7.33 5.68 17.05
CA LEU A 208 -6.92 4.93 15.86
C LEU A 208 -5.71 4.05 16.13
N SER A 209 -4.73 4.51 16.92
CA SER A 209 -3.58 3.71 17.34
C SER A 209 -4.02 2.44 18.11
N ASP A 210 -4.94 2.59 19.06
CA ASP A 210 -5.48 1.47 19.86
C ASP A 210 -6.18 0.44 18.96
N VAL A 211 -7.04 0.89 18.04
CA VAL A 211 -7.75 0.01 17.11
C VAL A 211 -6.78 -0.65 16.13
N THR A 212 -5.80 0.10 15.62
CA THR A 212 -4.77 -0.42 14.72
C THR A 212 -3.98 -1.55 15.40
N LYS A 213 -3.63 -1.38 16.69
CA LYS A 213 -2.95 -2.40 17.49
C LYS A 213 -3.73 -3.71 17.61
N GLU A 214 -5.05 -3.66 17.59
CA GLU A 214 -5.88 -4.86 17.60
C GLU A 214 -5.85 -5.56 16.23
N ILE A 215 -5.94 -4.80 15.14
CA ILE A 215 -6.00 -5.34 13.77
C ILE A 215 -4.65 -5.91 13.32
N THR A 216 -3.53 -5.27 13.68
CA THR A 216 -2.18 -5.73 13.29
C THR A 216 -1.82 -7.10 13.84
N ARG A 217 -2.59 -7.63 14.80
CA ARG A 217 -2.46 -9.01 15.29
C ARG A 217 -2.81 -10.07 14.27
N TYR A 218 -3.56 -9.70 13.24
CA TYR A 218 -4.08 -10.63 12.25
C TYR A 218 -3.26 -10.62 10.95
N GLY A 219 -2.36 -9.66 10.73
CA GLY A 219 -1.49 -9.68 9.56
C GLY A 219 -0.87 -8.33 9.19
N VAL A 220 -0.40 -8.22 7.95
CA VAL A 220 0.07 -6.96 7.36
C VAL A 220 -1.11 -5.99 7.29
N PHE A 221 -0.91 -4.78 7.80
CA PHE A 221 -1.95 -3.76 7.83
C PHE A 221 -1.40 -2.40 7.41
N ASN A 222 -0.82 -2.30 6.21
CA ASN A 222 -0.49 -0.97 5.66
C ASN A 222 -1.77 -0.29 5.24
N PHE A 223 -2.10 0.87 5.79
CA PHE A 223 -3.33 1.56 5.41
C PHE A 223 -3.16 3.07 5.27
N LEU A 224 -4.06 3.65 4.49
CA LEU A 224 -4.35 5.07 4.44
C LEU A 224 -5.82 5.28 4.84
N LEU A 225 -6.07 6.19 5.77
CA LEU A 225 -7.40 6.58 6.23
C LEU A 225 -7.51 8.10 6.20
N CYS A 226 -8.60 8.65 5.69
CA CYS A 226 -8.78 10.10 5.65
C CYS A 226 -10.26 10.49 5.83
N ASN A 227 -10.50 11.58 6.56
CA ASN A 227 -11.84 12.15 6.78
C ASN A 227 -12.01 13.57 6.19
N GLY A 228 -11.08 13.95 5.30
CA GLY A 228 -11.01 15.29 4.70
C GLY A 228 -10.32 16.35 5.57
N GLN A 229 -10.03 16.07 6.84
CA GLN A 229 -9.29 16.99 7.72
C GLN A 229 -7.83 16.56 7.92
N ALA A 230 -7.61 15.27 8.17
CA ALA A 230 -6.30 14.68 8.33
C ALA A 230 -6.20 13.38 7.53
N LEU A 231 -4.97 13.02 7.17
CA LEU A 231 -4.64 11.72 6.59
C LEU A 231 -3.84 10.92 7.61
N PHE A 232 -4.29 9.71 7.91
CA PHE A 232 -3.63 8.76 8.80
C PHE A 232 -3.00 7.66 7.95
N ALA A 233 -1.74 7.35 8.21
CA ALA A 233 -1.01 6.31 7.49
C ALA A 233 -0.31 5.38 8.48
N HIS A 234 -0.58 4.08 8.38
CA HIS A 234 0.12 3.05 9.16
C HIS A 234 0.94 2.17 8.24
N CYS A 235 2.15 1.81 8.69
CA CYS A 235 3.06 0.93 7.98
C CYS A 235 3.29 -0.35 8.79
N SER A 236 2.87 -1.50 8.28
CA SER A 236 3.29 -2.81 8.79
C SER A 236 4.57 -3.34 8.14
N THR A 237 4.81 -3.00 6.87
CA THR A 237 5.95 -3.49 6.10
C THR A 237 6.70 -2.33 5.45
N ARG A 238 6.24 -1.85 4.30
CA ARG A 238 6.88 -0.80 3.51
C ARG A 238 5.86 0.26 3.13
N LEU A 239 6.19 1.48 3.47
CA LEU A 239 5.51 2.70 3.06
C LEU A 239 6.55 3.82 3.10
N TYR A 240 6.38 4.81 2.26
CA TYR A 240 7.29 5.95 2.15
C TYR A 240 6.46 7.22 2.11
N TYR A 241 7.03 8.32 2.58
CA TYR A 241 6.47 9.64 2.34
C TYR A 241 7.52 10.65 1.93
N ILE A 242 7.08 11.71 1.28
CA ILE A 242 7.86 12.90 1.02
C ILE A 242 7.00 14.12 1.32
N VAL A 243 7.61 15.16 1.87
CA VAL A 243 6.99 16.48 2.01
C VAL A 243 7.65 17.43 1.02
N ARG A 244 6.87 17.89 0.06
CA ARG A 244 7.26 18.95 -0.88
C ARG A 244 6.76 20.28 -0.33
N GLN A 245 7.64 21.26 -0.16
CA GLN A 245 7.29 22.59 0.33
C GLN A 245 7.95 23.65 -0.55
N TRP A 246 7.24 24.76 -0.78
CA TRP A 246 7.79 25.86 -1.57
C TRP A 246 9.10 26.41 -0.98
N PRO A 247 10.09 26.76 -1.82
CA PRO A 247 10.13 26.52 -3.28
C PRO A 247 10.55 25.08 -3.60
N PHE A 248 9.78 24.38 -4.44
CA PHE A 248 10.19 23.09 -5.02
C PHE A 248 10.04 23.11 -6.54
N SER A 249 11.09 22.67 -7.24
CA SER A 249 11.25 22.92 -8.67
C SER A 249 10.65 21.82 -9.53
N THR A 250 11.17 20.61 -9.46
CA THR A 250 10.85 19.57 -10.45
C THR A 250 10.72 18.20 -9.82
N ALA A 251 9.66 17.47 -10.15
CA ALA A 251 9.57 16.04 -9.86
C ALA A 251 9.52 15.25 -11.16
N HIS A 252 10.30 14.17 -11.21
CA HIS A 252 10.37 13.25 -12.32
C HIS A 252 9.70 11.93 -11.93
N LEU A 253 8.59 11.57 -12.56
CA LEU A 253 7.87 10.34 -12.28
C LEU A 253 8.57 9.14 -12.92
N ILE A 254 8.88 8.12 -12.11
CA ILE A 254 9.51 6.87 -12.54
C ILE A 254 8.65 6.14 -13.58
N ASP A 255 7.34 6.06 -13.35
CA ASP A 255 6.45 5.14 -14.08
C ASP A 255 5.77 5.71 -15.32
N ALA A 256 5.88 7.02 -15.56
CA ALA A 256 5.21 7.66 -16.69
C ALA A 256 6.17 8.47 -17.59
N ASP A 257 7.47 8.50 -17.28
CA ASP A 257 8.47 9.35 -17.95
C ASP A 257 7.95 10.80 -18.11
N MET A 258 7.31 11.30 -17.05
CA MET A 258 6.68 12.60 -16.99
C MET A 258 7.39 13.46 -15.96
N THR A 259 7.89 14.61 -16.39
CA THR A 259 8.42 15.66 -15.50
C THR A 259 7.40 16.77 -15.35
N ILE A 260 7.08 17.16 -14.11
CA ILE A 260 6.41 18.44 -13.85
C ILE A 260 7.36 19.39 -13.14
N ASP A 261 7.44 20.59 -13.71
CA ASP A 261 8.00 21.78 -13.10
C ASP A 261 6.95 22.45 -12.22
N PHE A 262 7.01 22.19 -10.92
CA PHE A 262 6.11 22.74 -9.91
C PHE A 262 6.41 24.22 -9.61
N ALA A 263 7.58 24.75 -9.99
CA ALA A 263 7.92 26.15 -9.72
C ALA A 263 6.96 27.13 -10.39
N LYS A 264 6.28 26.71 -11.47
CA LYS A 264 5.29 27.52 -12.20
C LYS A 264 3.89 27.51 -11.58
N TYR A 265 3.62 26.59 -10.67
CA TYR A 265 2.27 26.34 -10.15
C TYR A 265 2.18 26.43 -8.63
N THR A 266 3.30 26.71 -7.96
CA THR A 266 3.38 26.74 -6.50
C THR A 266 3.54 28.15 -5.95
N THR A 267 3.01 28.32 -4.76
CA THR A 267 3.01 29.53 -3.94
C THR A 267 3.74 29.23 -2.63
N PRO A 268 4.18 30.23 -1.87
CA PRO A 268 4.79 30.02 -0.55
C PRO A 268 3.91 29.28 0.47
N ALA A 269 2.59 29.22 0.23
CA ALA A 269 1.65 28.47 1.06
C ALA A 269 1.61 26.98 0.71
N ASP A 270 2.16 26.57 -0.43
CA ASP A 270 2.07 25.20 -0.90
C ASP A 270 3.01 24.27 -0.13
N ARG A 271 2.38 23.24 0.44
CA ARG A 271 3.02 22.10 1.05
C ARG A 271 2.19 20.86 0.79
N VAL A 272 2.83 19.80 0.36
CA VAL A 272 2.19 18.54 -0.05
C VAL A 272 2.95 17.38 0.56
N ALA A 273 2.28 16.60 1.40
CA ALA A 273 2.75 15.29 1.80
C ALA A 273 2.22 14.26 0.81
N VAL A 274 3.11 13.50 0.18
CA VAL A 274 2.77 12.35 -0.66
C VAL A 274 3.21 11.09 0.08
N ILE A 275 2.32 10.11 0.19
CA ILE A 275 2.55 8.81 0.84
C ILE A 275 2.37 7.73 -0.21
N ALA A 276 3.30 6.79 -0.35
CA ALA A 276 3.22 5.73 -1.33
C ALA A 276 3.83 4.41 -0.85
N THR A 277 3.40 3.29 -1.42
CA THR A 277 3.99 1.96 -1.15
C THR A 277 5.46 1.88 -1.55
N ALA A 278 5.82 2.53 -2.66
CA ALA A 278 7.19 2.70 -3.13
C ALA A 278 7.36 4.12 -3.69
N PRO A 279 8.57 4.70 -3.63
CA PRO A 279 8.86 6.01 -4.22
C PRO A 279 8.32 6.14 -5.65
N LEU A 280 7.76 7.32 -5.95
CA LEU A 280 7.23 7.62 -7.29
C LEU A 280 8.22 8.41 -8.16
N THR A 281 9.30 8.90 -7.55
CA THR A 281 10.28 9.79 -8.17
C THR A 281 11.69 9.35 -7.82
N ASP A 282 12.61 9.51 -8.76
CA ASP A 282 14.02 9.12 -8.64
C ASP A 282 14.95 10.30 -8.33
N ASN A 283 14.44 11.53 -8.46
CA ASN A 283 15.17 12.77 -8.25
C ASN A 283 14.87 13.44 -6.88
N GLU A 284 14.22 12.72 -5.97
CA GLU A 284 13.85 13.21 -4.64
C GLU A 284 14.14 12.17 -3.54
N VAL A 285 14.34 12.65 -2.30
CA VAL A 285 14.58 11.78 -1.14
C VAL A 285 13.26 11.46 -0.45
N TRP A 286 12.84 10.21 -0.54
CA TRP A 286 11.67 9.69 0.18
C TRP A 286 12.06 9.17 1.56
N THR A 287 11.27 9.51 2.57
CA THR A 287 11.44 9.02 3.94
C THR A 287 10.71 7.68 4.10
N PRO A 288 11.40 6.57 4.41
CA PRO A 288 10.75 5.32 4.72
C PRO A 288 10.05 5.40 6.08
N PHE A 289 8.85 4.83 6.18
CA PHE A 289 8.22 4.58 7.47
C PHE A 289 8.97 3.46 8.20
N VAL A 290 8.99 3.53 9.52
CA VAL A 290 9.50 2.43 10.35
C VAL A 290 8.37 1.40 10.57
N PRO A 291 8.54 0.09 10.33
CA PRO A 291 7.48 -0.91 10.55
C PRO A 291 6.82 -0.82 11.94
N GLY A 292 5.52 -0.57 11.98
CA GLY A 292 4.68 -0.30 13.16
C GLY A 292 4.42 1.19 13.39
N GLU A 293 4.91 2.08 12.52
CA GLU A 293 4.67 3.51 12.65
C GLU A 293 3.28 3.88 12.14
N LEU A 294 2.56 4.66 12.94
CA LEU A 294 1.33 5.35 12.58
C LEU A 294 1.63 6.85 12.58
N LEU A 295 1.42 7.51 11.43
CA LEU A 295 1.58 8.94 11.25
C LEU A 295 0.24 9.61 10.98
N MET A 296 0.09 10.85 11.44
CA MET A 296 -0.98 11.77 11.05
C MET A 296 -0.39 12.93 10.26
N PHE A 297 -1.02 13.24 9.13
CA PHE A 297 -0.65 14.34 8.27
C PHE A 297 -1.76 15.40 8.25
N GLU A 298 -1.35 16.66 8.43
CA GLU A 298 -2.21 17.84 8.37
C GLU A 298 -1.53 18.93 7.54
N SER A 299 -2.28 19.54 6.63
CA SER A 299 -1.79 20.61 5.75
C SER A 299 -0.44 20.28 5.09
N GLY A 300 -0.26 19.05 4.61
CA GLY A 300 0.95 18.57 3.94
C GLY A 300 2.16 18.31 4.84
N GLN A 301 1.98 18.20 6.15
CA GLN A 301 3.07 17.91 7.09
C GLN A 301 2.70 16.74 8.00
N ALA A 302 3.68 15.87 8.33
CA ALA A 302 3.50 14.91 9.43
C ALA A 302 3.49 15.66 10.78
N THR A 303 2.37 15.62 11.50
CA THR A 303 2.15 16.36 12.75
C THR A 303 2.16 15.48 14.00
N MET A 304 1.82 14.20 13.87
CA MET A 304 1.90 13.24 14.97
C MET A 304 2.44 11.90 14.49
N ALA A 305 3.16 11.23 15.39
CA ALA A 305 3.72 9.90 15.16
C ALA A 305 3.55 9.05 16.42
N THR A 306 3.30 7.75 16.24
CA THR A 306 3.36 6.78 17.32
C THR A 306 3.75 5.40 16.80
N LYS A 307 4.14 4.52 17.72
CA LYS A 307 4.49 3.14 17.41
C LYS A 307 3.37 2.21 17.83
N VAL A 308 2.74 1.57 16.85
CA VAL A 308 1.84 0.44 17.02
C VAL A 308 2.68 -0.85 16.95
N PRO A 309 2.75 -1.64 18.02
CA PRO A 309 3.48 -2.90 17.99
C PRO A 309 2.89 -3.87 16.97
N ILE A 310 3.74 -4.45 16.13
CA ILE A 310 3.39 -5.56 15.24
C ILE A 310 3.84 -6.85 15.94
N PRO A 311 2.97 -7.85 16.14
CA PRO A 311 3.40 -9.10 16.75
C PRO A 311 4.52 -9.79 15.98
N GLU A 312 5.46 -10.39 16.71
CA GLU A 312 6.63 -11.06 16.12
C GLU A 312 6.23 -12.13 15.10
N ALA A 313 5.20 -12.91 15.39
CA ALA A 313 4.67 -13.91 14.46
C ALA A 313 4.26 -13.31 13.09
N VAL A 314 3.68 -12.10 13.10
CA VAL A 314 3.32 -11.38 11.88
C VAL A 314 4.57 -10.87 11.17
N GLN A 315 5.54 -10.31 11.91
CA GLN A 315 6.82 -9.86 11.33
C GLN A 315 7.57 -11.01 10.64
N ILE A 316 7.65 -12.17 11.27
CA ILE A 316 8.30 -13.38 10.73
C ILE A 316 7.58 -13.85 9.46
N ALA A 317 6.25 -13.96 9.50
CA ALA A 317 5.48 -14.36 8.32
C ALA A 317 5.69 -13.40 7.14
N ASN A 318 5.77 -12.09 7.42
CA ASN A 318 6.02 -11.07 6.40
C ASN A 318 7.42 -11.20 5.80
N ALA A 319 8.44 -11.37 6.64
CA ALA A 319 9.82 -11.53 6.19
C ALA A 319 9.99 -12.75 5.28
N ALA A 320 9.35 -13.88 5.63
CA ALA A 320 9.35 -15.10 4.81
C ALA A 320 8.73 -14.86 3.43
N ASN A 321 7.62 -14.11 3.35
CA ASN A 321 6.96 -13.77 2.09
C ASN A 321 7.79 -12.81 1.21
N THR A 322 8.61 -11.95 1.82
CA THR A 322 9.41 -10.94 1.10
C THR A 322 10.78 -11.50 0.65
N ALA A 323 11.27 -12.56 1.30
CA ALA A 323 12.55 -13.21 0.96
C ALA A 323 12.43 -14.27 -0.16
N CYS A 324 11.21 -14.67 -0.53
CA CYS A 324 10.94 -15.65 -1.59
C CYS A 324 10.60 -15.02 -2.95
N THR A 325 10.75 -13.70 -3.10
CA THR A 325 10.52 -12.93 -4.33
C THR A 325 11.79 -12.18 -4.71
#